data_AF-A0A2R9BHK9-F1
#
_entry.id   AF-A0A2R9BHK9-F1
#
_cell.length_a   1.000
_cell.length_b   1.000
_cell.length_c   1.000
_cell.angle_alpha   90.00
_cell.angle_beta   90.00
_cell.angle_gamma   90.00
#
_symmetry.space_group_name_H-M   'P 1'
#
loop_
_entity.id
_entity.type
_entity.pdbx_description
1 polymer ?
#
loop_
_entity_poly.entity_id
_entity_poly.type
_entity_poly.pdbx_seq_one_letter_code
_entity_poly.pdbx_strand_id
1 'polypeptide(L)'
;MVSPPPGAMEQKFLQDITDAEKYFIGLIYHREEKRWRWINNSVFNGNVTNQNQNFNCATIGLTKTFDAASCDISYRRICEKNAK
;
A
#
# COMPACT_ATOMS: atom_id res chain seq x y z
N MET A 1 -5.09 -15.32 12.36
CA MET A 1 -4.59 -14.20 13.21
C MET A 1 -4.23 -13.08 12.25
N VAL A 2 -4.89 -11.94 12.36
CA VAL A 2 -4.88 -10.86 11.36
C VAL A 2 -3.78 -9.86 11.73
N SER A 3 -2.82 -9.63 10.84
CA SER A 3 -1.81 -8.58 11.04
C SER A 3 -2.50 -7.21 11.19
N PRO A 4 -2.09 -6.35 12.13
CA PRO A 4 -2.60 -4.98 12.23
C PRO A 4 -2.22 -4.16 10.98
N PRO A 5 -2.91 -3.03 10.69
CA PRO A 5 -2.43 -2.05 9.72
C PRO A 5 -1.00 -1.60 10.06
N PRO A 6 -0.16 -1.26 9.06
CA PRO A 6 1.19 -0.81 9.32
C PRO A 6 1.21 0.37 10.28
N GLY A 7 1.93 0.22 11.40
CA GLY A 7 2.15 1.31 12.35
C GLY A 7 3.05 2.40 11.74
N ALA A 8 3.07 3.60 12.33
CA ALA A 8 3.93 4.70 11.85
C ALA A 8 5.42 4.32 11.75
N MET A 9 5.91 3.43 12.64
CA MET A 9 7.27 2.91 12.59
C MET A 9 7.51 1.95 11.43
N GLU A 10 6.53 1.11 11.11
CA GLU A 10 6.61 0.17 10.00
C GLU A 10 6.60 0.90 8.66
N GLN A 11 5.73 1.90 8.52
CA GLN A 11 5.72 2.74 7.32
C GLN A 11 7.07 3.41 7.09
N LYS A 12 7.67 3.99 8.15
CA LYS A 12 8.99 4.62 8.06
C LYS A 12 10.08 3.60 7.69
N PHE A 13 10.08 2.44 8.35
CA PHE A 13 11.02 1.36 8.03
C PHE A 13 10.92 0.93 6.57
N LEU A 14 9.71 0.71 6.05
CA LEU A 14 9.50 0.33 4.66
C LEU A 14 9.97 1.42 3.69
N GLN A 15 9.72 2.70 3.98
CA GLN A 15 10.22 3.81 3.16
C GLN A 15 11.75 3.86 3.16
N ASP A 16 12.38 3.70 4.32
CA ASP A 16 13.84 3.75 4.45
C ASP A 16 14.54 2.60 3.68
N ILE A 17 13.88 1.46 3.48
CA ILE A 17 14.44 0.32 2.72
C ILE A 17 14.05 0.28 1.24
N THR A 18 13.08 1.09 0.79
CA THR A 18 12.53 1.03 -0.59
C THR A 18 13.05 2.14 -1.51
N ASP A 19 13.76 3.12 -0.95
CA ASP A 19 14.54 4.21 -1.57
C ASP A 19 14.14 4.63 -3.01
N ALA A 20 14.60 3.92 -4.05
CA ALA A 20 14.50 4.39 -5.44
C ALA A 20 13.45 3.71 -6.34
N GLU A 21 12.69 2.73 -5.85
CA GLU A 21 11.77 1.92 -6.68
C GLU A 21 10.34 1.94 -6.15
N LYS A 22 9.37 1.65 -7.01
CA LYS A 22 7.98 1.46 -6.59
C LYS A 22 7.75 0.01 -6.16
N TYR A 23 7.14 -0.14 -4.99
CA TYR A 23 6.76 -1.43 -4.44
C TYR A 23 5.27 -1.48 -4.19
N PHE A 24 4.59 -2.47 -4.76
CA PHE A 24 3.25 -2.82 -4.35
C PHE A 24 3.23 -3.29 -2.90
N ILE A 25 2.18 -2.86 -2.22
CA ILE A 25 1.81 -3.28 -0.87
C ILE A 25 0.38 -3.82 -0.90
N GLY A 26 -0.04 -4.47 0.18
CA GLY A 26 -1.39 -5.03 0.31
C GLY A 26 -2.48 -3.98 0.55
N LEU A 27 -2.53 -2.90 -0.22
CA LEU A 27 -3.52 -1.82 -0.12
C LEU A 27 -4.27 -1.69 -1.46
N ILE A 28 -5.60 -1.84 -1.40
CA ILE A 28 -6.48 -1.90 -2.58
C ILE A 28 -7.68 -0.95 -2.44
N TYR A 29 -8.13 -0.40 -3.57
CA TYR A 29 -9.30 0.46 -3.62
C TYR A 29 -10.56 -0.38 -3.90
N HIS A 30 -11.50 -0.35 -2.95
CA HIS A 30 -12.82 -0.95 -3.10
C HIS A 30 -13.76 0.06 -3.75
N ARG A 31 -14.13 -0.18 -5.01
CA ARG A 31 -14.94 0.75 -5.81
C ARG A 31 -16.38 0.84 -5.30
N GLU A 32 -16.93 -0.28 -4.85
CA GLU A 32 -18.27 -0.41 -4.31
C GLU A 32 -18.44 0.39 -3.00
N GLU A 33 -17.41 0.41 -2.16
CA GLU A 33 -17.40 1.15 -0.89
C GLU A 33 -16.72 2.54 -0.99
N LYS A 34 -16.19 2.87 -2.18
CA LYS A 34 -15.42 4.08 -2.51
C LYS A 34 -14.31 4.38 -1.50
N ARG A 35 -13.61 3.35 -1.01
CA ARG A 35 -12.59 3.49 0.05
C ARG A 35 -11.41 2.55 -0.14
N TRP A 36 -10.28 2.90 0.46
CA TRP A 36 -9.09 2.07 0.50
C TRP A 36 -9.16 1.09 1.69
N ARG A 37 -8.78 -0.16 1.45
CA ARG A 37 -8.68 -1.20 2.48
C ARG A 37 -7.38 -1.97 2.31
N TRP A 38 -6.85 -2.42 3.43
CA TRP A 38 -5.79 -3.42 3.43
C TRP A 38 -6.35 -4.78 2.98
N ILE A 39 -5.50 -5.65 2.45
CA ILE A 39 -5.87 -7.01 2.02
C ILE A 39 -6.49 -7.88 3.12
N ASN A 40 -6.32 -7.49 4.39
CA ASN A 40 -6.97 -8.12 5.55
C ASN A 40 -8.38 -7.55 5.84
N ASN A 41 -8.94 -6.75 4.93
CA ASN A 41 -10.23 -6.07 5.03
C ASN A 41 -10.30 -4.92 6.07
N SER A 42 -9.19 -4.55 6.73
CA SER A 42 -9.17 -3.38 7.61
C SER A 42 -9.19 -2.07 6.82
N VAL A 43 -9.83 -1.04 7.37
CA VAL A 43 -9.96 0.28 6.72
C VAL A 43 -8.62 1.01 6.74
N PHE A 44 -8.23 1.58 5.60
CA PHE A 44 -7.08 2.46 5.52
C PHE A 44 -7.44 3.88 5.99
N ASN A 45 -6.70 4.39 6.97
CA ASN A 45 -6.92 5.72 7.55
C ASN A 45 -5.91 6.78 7.07
N GLY A 46 -5.04 6.45 6.12
CA GLY A 46 -4.08 7.39 5.55
C GLY A 46 -4.60 8.11 4.30
N ASN A 47 -3.71 8.81 3.61
CA ASN A 47 -4.01 9.47 2.35
C ASN A 47 -3.28 8.78 1.19
N VAL A 48 -3.99 8.55 0.08
CA VAL A 48 -3.42 8.05 -1.17
C VAL A 48 -3.35 9.20 -2.18
N THR A 49 -2.16 9.43 -2.75
CA THR A 49 -1.90 10.43 -3.78
C THR A 49 -2.08 9.86 -5.18
N ASN A 50 -2.13 10.74 -6.19
CA ASN A 50 -2.21 10.36 -7.61
C ASN A 50 -3.42 9.46 -7.96
N GLN A 51 -4.54 9.62 -7.23
CA GLN A 51 -5.75 8.83 -7.44
C GLN A 51 -6.32 9.06 -8.85
N ASN A 52 -6.62 7.96 -9.53
CA ASN A 52 -7.25 7.91 -10.84
C ASN A 52 -8.36 6.85 -10.80
N GLN A 53 -9.44 7.04 -11.55
CA GLN A 53 -10.55 6.07 -11.63
C GLN A 53 -10.10 4.65 -11.99
N ASN A 54 -8.99 4.51 -12.72
CA ASN A 54 -8.45 3.22 -13.16
C ASN A 54 -7.39 2.63 -12.21
N PHE A 55 -6.99 3.34 -11.15
CA PHE A 55 -5.95 2.90 -10.24
C PHE A 55 -6.56 2.33 -8.97
N ASN A 56 -6.58 0.99 -8.87
CA ASN A 56 -7.16 0.27 -7.74
C ASN A 56 -6.11 -0.37 -6.82
N CYS A 57 -4.82 -0.20 -7.10
CA CYS A 57 -3.72 -0.71 -6.28
C CYS A 57 -2.86 0.47 -5.79
N ALA A 58 -2.04 0.25 -4.76
CA ALA A 58 -1.16 1.28 -4.23
C ALA A 58 0.31 0.84 -4.13
N THR A 59 1.21 1.80 -4.30
CA THR A 59 2.66 1.62 -4.19
C THR A 59 3.28 2.58 -3.18
N ILE A 60 4.45 2.20 -2.64
CA ILE A 60 5.35 3.06 -1.83
C ILE A 60 6.78 3.00 -2.39
N GLY A 61 7.67 3.86 -1.88
CA GLY A 61 9.12 3.78 -2.09
C GLY A 61 9.68 5.04 -2.72
N LEU A 62 9.72 5.09 -4.06
CA LEU A 62 10.16 6.24 -4.86
C LEU A 62 9.66 7.60 -4.33
N THR A 63 8.46 7.63 -3.74
CA THR A 63 7.90 8.78 -3.02
C THR A 63 7.71 8.43 -1.54
N LYS A 64 7.64 9.47 -0.69
CA LYS A 64 7.30 9.31 0.75
C LYS A 64 5.79 9.14 1.00
N THR A 65 5.00 8.92 -0.05
CA THR A 65 3.53 8.84 0.00
C THR A 65 3.03 7.46 -0.43
N PHE A 66 1.76 7.18 -0.15
CA PHE A 66 1.06 6.06 -0.76
C PHE A 66 0.53 6.52 -2.12
N ASP A 67 1.02 5.97 -3.21
CA ASP A 67 0.62 6.37 -4.55
C ASP A 67 -0.35 5.36 -5.16
N ALA A 68 -1.47 5.84 -5.70
CA ALA A 68 -2.35 5.00 -6.51
C ALA A 68 -1.63 4.58 -7.80
N ALA A 69 -1.82 3.33 -8.18
CA ALA A 69 -1.24 2.72 -9.36
C ALA A 69 -2.24 1.77 -10.04
N SER A 70 -2.03 1.54 -11.34
CA SER A 70 -2.72 0.46 -12.04
C SER A 70 -2.22 -0.89 -11.52
N CYS A 71 -3.16 -1.79 -11.24
CA CYS A 71 -2.87 -3.16 -10.80
C CYS A 71 -2.24 -4.02 -11.91
N ASP A 72 -2.37 -3.61 -13.18
CA ASP A 72 -1.90 -4.37 -14.34
C ASP A 72 -0.41 -4.10 -14.66
N ILE A 73 0.18 -3.10 -14.02
CA ILE A 73 1.60 -2.77 -14.19
C ILE A 73 2.46 -3.71 -13.34
N SER A 74 3.62 -4.09 -13.85
CA SER A 74 4.59 -4.90 -13.12
C SER A 74 5.54 -4.02 -12.30
N TYR A 75 5.29 -3.91 -11.00
CA TYR A 75 6.24 -3.35 -10.03
C TYR A 75 6.78 -4.43 -9.07
N ARG A 76 7.82 -4.09 -8.31
CA ARG A 76 8.28 -4.92 -7.19
C ARG A 76 7.19 -5.01 -6.12
N ARG A 77 7.30 -5.94 -5.18
CA ARG A 77 6.30 -6.17 -4.14
C ARG A 77 6.94 -6.42 -2.79
N ILE A 78 6.29 -5.95 -1.75
CA ILE A 78 6.65 -6.24 -0.36
C ILE A 78 5.63 -7.22 0.20
N CYS A 79 6.12 -8.28 0.84
CA CYS A 79 5.30 -9.26 1.52
C CYS A 79 5.60 -9.23 3.01
N GLU A 80 4.56 -9.38 3.83
CA GLU A 80 4.66 -9.35 5.29
C GLU A 80 4.25 -10.72 5.85
N LYS A 81 4.92 -11.15 6.94
CA LYS A 81 4.53 -12.30 7.75
C LYS A 81 4.98 -12.08 9.19
N ASN A 82 4.34 -12.76 10.13
CA ASN A 82 4.78 -12.74 11.53
C ASN A 82 6.20 -13.29 11.67
N ALA A 83 7.03 -12.58 12.45
CA ALA A 83 8.38 -12.99 12.80
C ALA A 83 8.32 -13.99 13.97
N LYS A 84 7.92 -15.24 13.67
CA LYS A 84 7.85 -16.40 14.58
C LYS A 84 7.18 -16.18 15.95
#